data_AF-A0A2L2YNI3-F1
#
_entry.id   AF-A0A2L2YNI3-F1
#
_cell.length_a   1.000
_cell.length_b   1.000
_cell.length_c   1.000
_cell.angle_alpha   90.00
_cell.angle_beta   90.00
_cell.angle_gamma   90.00
#
_symmetry.space_group_name_H-M   'P 1'
#
loop_
_entity.id
_entity.type
_entity.pdbx_description
1 polymer ?
#
loop_
_entity_poly.entity_id
_entity_poly.type
_entity_poly.pdbx_seq_one_letter_code
_entity_poly.pdbx_strand_id
1 'polypeptide(L)'
;CSEELPRWFYDAETQSCLPFVFGGCGGNKNRFMSPEVCLRFCYGTKASELKIRTIPAEILPVLTSTPFPQCAPSNCTDLLCPYVSKREFIDVDGCSSCKCVDPCEDANCPEGTRCIPDPDAETKKICMRTKKLGSCPPIRRKTAKEEMDCETICKDDADCKGNRKCCDNGCALTCLESEELPPPPIKPEPAQILPSVREVKGRIGMPAELPCKAIGTPRPTVSWYHNTSMLPLSSRRYDMKYDFTLVIRSLVYQDSGKYSCRAYNEISDAVVVYNVTLTIEVQPSYGATYYTEEGRFKESKLLTPLLPSTTSLPPPFQYLQEPLETEVSLVTNNPTVGSPLQIDCIVKGPLSVKTVTWSHGNNFIVENDRKRLLSNNTL
;
A
#
# COMPACT_ATOMS: atom_id res chain seq x y z
N CYS A 1 -33.84 12.28 -25.51
CA CYS A 1 -34.11 11.08 -24.71
C CYS A 1 -34.09 9.92 -25.68
N SER A 2 -32.97 9.20 -25.78
CA SER A 2 -32.68 8.23 -26.84
C SER A 2 -32.18 6.89 -26.29
N GLU A 3 -32.38 6.65 -24.99
CA GLU A 3 -32.03 5.41 -24.32
C GLU A 3 -33.29 4.58 -24.08
N GLU A 4 -33.20 3.25 -24.14
CA GLU A 4 -34.29 2.35 -23.81
C GLU A 4 -33.98 1.61 -22.51
N LEU A 5 -34.20 2.29 -21.38
CA LEU A 5 -33.86 1.75 -20.07
C LEU A 5 -35.06 1.06 -19.41
N PRO A 6 -35.02 -0.26 -19.16
CA PRO A 6 -36.06 -0.93 -18.39
C PRO A 6 -36.03 -0.45 -16.93
N ARG A 7 -37.19 -0.09 -16.43
CA ARG A 7 -37.38 0.56 -15.14
C ARG A 7 -38.78 0.24 -14.58
N TRP A 8 -39.04 0.52 -13.31
CA TRP A 8 -40.32 0.23 -12.64
C TRP A 8 -40.90 1.49 -12.00
N PHE A 9 -42.22 1.65 -12.01
CA PHE A 9 -42.93 2.67 -11.25
C PHE A 9 -43.95 2.02 -10.32
N TYR A 10 -44.23 2.68 -9.21
CA TYR A 10 -45.31 2.36 -8.32
C TYR A 10 -46.61 2.97 -8.85
N ASP A 11 -47.58 2.13 -9.13
CA ASP A 11 -48.95 2.54 -9.39
C ASP A 11 -49.73 2.48 -8.07
N ALA A 12 -50.20 3.64 -7.61
CA ALA A 12 -50.93 3.78 -6.35
C ALA A 12 -52.36 3.22 -6.43
N GLU A 13 -52.95 3.13 -7.63
CA GLU A 13 -54.32 2.64 -7.81
C GLU A 13 -54.36 1.11 -7.72
N THR A 14 -53.42 0.44 -8.39
CA THR A 14 -53.25 -1.01 -8.32
C THR A 14 -52.35 -1.46 -7.17
N GLN A 15 -51.81 -0.49 -6.41
CA GLN A 15 -50.81 -0.68 -5.37
C GLN A 15 -49.67 -1.61 -5.81
N SER A 16 -49.18 -1.46 -7.03
CA SER A 16 -48.27 -2.43 -7.64
C SER A 16 -47.11 -1.76 -8.33
N CYS A 17 -45.96 -2.44 -8.37
CA CYS A 17 -44.78 -1.96 -9.08
C CYS A 17 -44.74 -2.51 -10.50
N LEU A 18 -45.03 -1.65 -11.47
CA LEU A 18 -45.20 -2.02 -12.87
C LEU A 18 -43.96 -1.58 -13.68
N PRO A 19 -43.52 -2.39 -14.67
CA PRO A 19 -42.39 -2.02 -15.53
C PRO A 19 -42.78 -0.94 -16.57
N PHE A 20 -41.83 -0.10 -16.97
CA PHE A 20 -41.87 0.69 -18.21
C PHE A 20 -40.47 1.04 -18.74
N VAL A 21 -40.39 1.43 -20.02
CA VAL A 21 -39.13 1.83 -20.68
C VAL A 21 -38.92 3.34 -20.57
N PHE A 22 -37.82 3.74 -19.93
CA PHE A 22 -37.47 5.14 -19.75
C PHE A 22 -36.48 5.62 -20.81
N GLY A 23 -36.80 6.76 -21.44
CA GLY A 23 -36.07 7.36 -22.56
C GLY A 23 -34.66 7.90 -22.25
N GLY A 24 -34.19 7.85 -20.99
CA GLY A 24 -32.88 8.37 -20.58
C GLY A 24 -32.81 9.86 -20.23
N CYS A 25 -33.90 10.64 -20.36
CA CYS A 25 -33.96 11.99 -19.80
C CYS A 25 -35.37 12.42 -19.36
N GLY A 26 -35.44 13.34 -18.40
CA GLY A 26 -36.68 13.79 -17.78
C GLY A 26 -37.18 12.84 -16.68
N GLY A 27 -38.49 12.87 -16.41
CA GLY A 27 -39.14 11.98 -15.44
C GLY A 27 -39.32 12.56 -14.03
N ASN A 28 -39.85 11.73 -13.13
CA ASN A 28 -40.06 12.04 -11.72
C ASN A 28 -39.49 10.91 -10.83
N LYS A 29 -39.62 11.05 -9.51
CA LYS A 29 -39.08 10.09 -8.53
C LYS A 29 -39.74 8.70 -8.54
N ASN A 30 -40.79 8.49 -9.34
CA ASN A 30 -41.48 7.21 -9.47
C ASN A 30 -40.79 6.32 -10.53
N ARG A 31 -39.50 6.08 -10.32
CA ARG A 31 -38.59 5.52 -11.32
C ARG A 31 -37.51 4.66 -10.66
N PHE A 32 -37.77 3.37 -10.62
CA PHE A 32 -36.96 2.38 -9.89
C PHE A 32 -36.23 1.44 -10.86
N MET A 33 -35.10 0.89 -10.42
CA MET A 33 -34.30 -0.05 -11.21
C MET A 33 -34.71 -1.53 -11.05
N SER A 34 -35.56 -1.86 -10.08
CA SER A 34 -36.13 -3.22 -9.95
C SER A 34 -37.50 -3.18 -9.29
N PRO A 35 -38.34 -4.21 -9.47
CA PRO A 35 -39.65 -4.29 -8.82
C PRO A 35 -39.51 -4.42 -7.29
N GLU A 36 -38.49 -5.10 -6.78
CA GLU A 36 -38.24 -5.25 -5.34
C GLU A 36 -37.89 -3.91 -4.69
N VAL A 37 -37.07 -3.10 -5.38
CA VAL A 37 -36.70 -1.76 -4.92
C VAL A 37 -37.93 -0.84 -4.86
N CYS A 38 -38.74 -0.86 -5.92
CA CYS A 38 -40.01 -0.15 -5.97
C CYS A 38 -40.95 -0.56 -4.83
N LEU A 39 -41.13 -1.87 -4.62
CA LEU A 39 -42.02 -2.39 -3.58
C LEU A 39 -41.51 -2.00 -2.20
N ARG A 40 -40.22 -2.20 -1.90
CA ARG A 40 -39.66 -1.85 -0.59
C ARG A 40 -39.77 -0.35 -0.30
N PHE A 41 -39.52 0.49 -1.30
CA PHE A 41 -39.56 1.95 -1.14
C PHE A 41 -40.98 2.48 -0.94
N CYS A 42 -41.96 1.97 -1.71
CA CYS A 42 -43.33 2.48 -1.68
C CYS A 42 -44.25 1.76 -0.67
N TYR A 43 -43.99 0.50 -0.32
CA TYR A 43 -44.75 -0.23 0.70
C TYR A 43 -44.13 -0.22 2.11
N GLY A 44 -42.83 0.05 2.25
CA GLY A 44 -42.15 0.11 3.56
C GLY A 44 -42.00 -1.22 4.31
N THR A 45 -42.21 -2.38 3.66
CA THR A 45 -42.13 -3.70 4.31
C THR A 45 -40.73 -4.32 4.22
N LYS A 46 -40.32 -5.04 5.28
CA LYS A 46 -39.05 -5.78 5.32
C LYS A 46 -39.07 -6.90 4.27
N ALA A 47 -37.96 -7.11 3.55
CA ALA A 47 -37.84 -8.05 2.42
C ALA A 47 -38.23 -9.50 2.76
N SER A 48 -38.23 -9.87 4.04
CA SER A 48 -38.61 -11.19 4.56
C SER A 48 -40.12 -11.47 4.57
N GLU A 49 -40.97 -10.47 4.36
CA GLU A 49 -42.45 -10.60 4.44
C GLU A 49 -43.14 -10.55 3.07
N LEU A 50 -42.37 -10.40 1.98
CA LEU A 50 -42.87 -10.43 0.61
C LEU A 50 -43.30 -11.86 0.23
N LYS A 51 -44.61 -12.13 0.23
CA LYS A 51 -45.15 -13.36 -0.37
C LYS A 51 -45.08 -13.27 -1.89
N ILE A 52 -44.30 -14.16 -2.50
CA ILE A 52 -44.05 -14.34 -3.95
C ILE A 52 -45.33 -14.42 -4.82
N ARG A 53 -46.52 -14.56 -4.23
CA ARG A 53 -47.81 -14.69 -4.94
C ARG A 53 -48.35 -13.38 -5.55
N THR A 54 -47.67 -12.25 -5.38
CA THR A 54 -48.07 -10.96 -5.98
C THR A 54 -47.33 -10.62 -7.27
N ILE A 55 -46.46 -11.52 -7.77
CA ILE A 55 -45.77 -11.36 -9.04
C ILE A 55 -46.56 -12.14 -10.12
N PRO A 56 -47.09 -11.47 -11.16
CA PRO A 56 -47.73 -12.15 -12.29
C PRO A 56 -46.80 -13.22 -12.86
N ALA A 57 -47.34 -14.42 -13.13
CA ALA A 57 -46.55 -15.59 -13.53
C ALA A 57 -45.74 -15.38 -14.82
N GLU A 58 -46.12 -14.40 -15.65
CA GLU A 58 -45.41 -14.00 -16.87
C GLU A 58 -44.04 -13.32 -16.61
N ILE A 59 -43.77 -12.85 -15.39
CA ILE A 59 -42.60 -12.01 -15.06
C ILE A 59 -41.46 -12.81 -14.39
N LEU A 60 -41.75 -14.03 -13.91
CA LEU A 60 -40.78 -14.92 -13.25
C LEU A 60 -39.52 -15.27 -14.09
N PRO A 61 -39.58 -15.41 -15.43
CA PRO A 61 -38.39 -15.70 -16.25
C PRO A 61 -37.43 -14.49 -16.43
N VAL A 62 -37.92 -13.26 -16.22
CA VAL A 62 -37.11 -12.03 -16.35
C VAL A 62 -36.24 -11.80 -15.11
N LEU A 63 -36.74 -12.23 -13.94
CA LEU A 63 -36.04 -12.16 -12.65
C LEU A 63 -34.83 -13.11 -12.56
N THR A 64 -34.77 -14.14 -13.41
CA THR A 64 -33.73 -15.18 -13.36
C THR A 64 -32.68 -15.06 -14.47
N SER A 65 -32.88 -14.18 -15.46
CA SER A 65 -32.07 -14.12 -16.68
C SER A 65 -31.21 -12.86 -16.83
N THR A 66 -31.39 -11.84 -15.98
CA THR A 66 -30.52 -10.66 -15.98
C THR A 66 -29.48 -10.80 -14.87
N PRO A 67 -28.17 -10.77 -15.17
CA PRO A 67 -27.17 -10.73 -14.12
C PRO A 67 -27.35 -9.40 -13.36
N PHE A 68 -27.46 -9.49 -12.04
CA PHE A 68 -27.35 -8.36 -11.13
C PHE A 68 -26.25 -7.41 -11.63
N PRO A 69 -26.45 -6.07 -11.64
CA PRO A 69 -25.31 -5.19 -11.66
C PRO A 69 -24.48 -5.56 -10.42
N GLN A 70 -23.24 -5.99 -10.65
CA GLN A 70 -22.28 -6.19 -9.56
C GLN A 70 -21.99 -4.79 -9.01
N CYS A 71 -22.78 -4.36 -8.04
CA CYS A 71 -22.47 -3.17 -7.28
C CYS A 71 -21.11 -3.40 -6.62
N ALA A 72 -20.14 -2.52 -6.86
CA ALA A 72 -18.88 -2.55 -6.14
C ALA A 72 -19.19 -2.57 -4.63
N PRO A 73 -18.43 -3.33 -3.80
CA PRO A 73 -18.61 -3.26 -2.36
C PRO A 73 -18.45 -1.80 -1.94
N SER A 74 -19.54 -1.17 -1.50
CA SER A 74 -19.51 0.19 -1.00
C SER A 74 -18.76 0.15 0.32
N ASN A 75 -17.55 0.72 0.34
CA ASN A 75 -16.76 0.90 1.55
C ASN A 75 -17.41 2.00 2.42
N CYS A 76 -18.56 1.70 3.02
CA CYS A 76 -19.11 2.55 4.08
C CYS A 76 -18.15 2.64 5.28
N THR A 77 -17.06 1.86 5.32
CA THR A 77 -15.98 1.91 6.33
C THR A 77 -15.45 3.30 6.58
N ASP A 78 -15.44 4.16 5.56
CA ASP A 78 -14.94 5.53 5.66
C ASP A 78 -15.99 6.51 6.22
N LEU A 79 -17.26 6.11 6.33
CA LEU A 79 -18.29 6.90 6.98
C LEU A 79 -18.10 6.83 8.51
N LEU A 80 -17.51 7.90 9.05
CA LEU A 80 -17.34 8.12 10.49
C LEU A 80 -18.70 8.38 11.15
N CYS A 81 -19.41 7.32 11.53
CA CYS A 81 -20.61 7.44 12.34
C CYS A 81 -20.22 7.85 13.77
N PRO A 82 -20.77 8.95 14.32
CA PRO A 82 -20.37 9.47 15.64
C PRO A 82 -20.50 8.48 16.80
N TYR A 83 -21.36 7.45 16.64
CA TYR A 83 -21.76 6.51 17.69
C TYR A 83 -21.50 5.03 17.35
N VAL A 84 -20.72 4.74 16.30
CA VAL A 84 -20.44 3.36 15.84
C VAL A 84 -21.73 2.56 15.55
N SER A 85 -22.86 3.25 15.36
CA SER A 85 -24.16 2.62 15.16
C SER A 85 -24.24 1.93 13.80
N LYS A 86 -25.07 0.87 13.75
CA LYS A 86 -25.33 0.08 12.54
C LYS A 86 -25.65 0.99 11.35
N ARG A 87 -25.28 0.52 10.16
CA ARG A 87 -25.55 1.19 8.89
C ARG A 87 -26.78 0.53 8.31
N GLU A 88 -27.82 1.31 8.02
CA GLU A 88 -29.01 0.76 7.37
C GLU A 88 -29.05 1.09 5.89
N PHE A 89 -29.46 0.07 5.12
CA PHE A 89 -29.50 0.06 3.66
C PHE A 89 -30.88 0.48 3.18
N ILE A 90 -30.96 1.62 2.51
CA ILE A 90 -32.08 1.93 1.62
C ILE A 90 -31.47 2.45 0.34
N ASP A 91 -31.85 1.85 -0.79
CA ASP A 91 -31.77 2.61 -2.02
C ASP A 91 -32.89 2.30 -3.00
N VAL A 92 -33.30 3.38 -3.67
CA VAL A 92 -34.35 3.56 -4.68
C VAL A 92 -33.80 3.28 -6.08
N ASP A 93 -32.47 3.31 -6.22
CA ASP A 93 -31.73 3.22 -7.48
C ASP A 93 -30.79 1.99 -7.54
N GLY A 94 -30.79 1.14 -6.50
CA GLY A 94 -30.06 -0.13 -6.50
C GLY A 94 -28.56 -0.04 -6.16
N CYS A 95 -28.05 1.07 -5.61
CA CYS A 95 -26.68 1.16 -5.07
C CYS A 95 -26.65 1.84 -3.69
N SER A 96 -25.90 1.29 -2.74
CA SER A 96 -25.96 1.63 -1.30
C SER A 96 -25.78 3.14 -0.99
N SER A 97 -26.77 3.78 -0.34
CA SER A 97 -26.54 5.02 0.41
C SER A 97 -26.17 4.68 1.86
N CYS A 98 -25.00 5.09 2.33
CA CYS A 98 -24.57 4.83 3.71
C CYS A 98 -25.16 5.90 4.63
N LYS A 99 -26.04 5.54 5.58
CA LYS A 99 -26.52 6.43 6.65
C LYS A 99 -26.24 5.80 8.02
N CYS A 100 -25.87 6.64 8.99
CA CYS A 100 -25.75 6.21 10.38
C CYS A 100 -27.15 6.04 10.97
N VAL A 101 -27.44 4.87 11.56
CA VAL A 101 -28.67 4.66 12.34
C VAL A 101 -28.59 5.50 13.60
N ASP A 102 -29.68 6.19 13.93
CA ASP A 102 -29.81 6.96 15.17
C ASP A 102 -30.23 6.01 16.30
N PRO A 103 -29.36 5.71 17.29
CA PRO A 103 -29.67 4.75 18.36
C PRO A 103 -30.82 5.22 19.27
N CYS A 104 -31.21 6.49 19.18
CA CYS A 104 -32.22 7.07 20.05
C CYS A 104 -33.67 6.77 19.66
N GLU A 105 -33.93 6.18 18.50
CA GLU A 105 -35.28 5.72 18.15
C GLU A 105 -35.79 4.62 19.11
N ASP A 106 -34.88 3.77 19.62
CA ASP A 106 -35.17 2.72 20.62
C ASP A 106 -34.66 3.06 22.04
N ALA A 107 -34.27 4.30 22.30
CA ALA A 107 -33.64 4.76 23.55
C ALA A 107 -32.31 4.05 23.93
N ASN A 108 -31.65 3.38 22.98
CA ASN A 108 -30.45 2.57 23.21
C ASN A 108 -29.18 3.33 22.82
N CYS A 109 -28.85 4.36 23.58
CA CYS A 109 -27.56 5.04 23.42
C CYS A 109 -26.38 4.17 23.91
N PRO A 110 -25.20 4.23 23.24
CA PRO A 110 -23.98 3.60 23.74
C PRO A 110 -23.58 4.07 25.14
N GLU A 111 -22.80 3.26 25.85
CA GLU A 111 -22.27 3.61 27.17
C GLU A 111 -21.54 4.97 27.15
N GLY A 112 -21.81 5.83 28.15
CA GLY A 112 -21.28 7.20 28.21
C GLY A 112 -22.06 8.22 27.35
N THR A 113 -23.21 7.83 26.79
CA THR A 113 -24.10 8.73 26.05
C THR A 113 -25.56 8.62 26.52
N ARG A 114 -26.36 9.68 26.30
CA ARG A 114 -27.77 9.77 26.71
C ARG A 114 -28.62 10.38 25.58
N CYS A 115 -29.85 9.90 25.41
CA CYS A 115 -30.79 10.48 24.45
C CYS A 115 -31.29 11.84 24.95
N ILE A 116 -31.15 12.87 24.11
CA ILE A 116 -31.75 14.18 24.31
C ILE A 116 -32.62 14.56 23.10
N PRO A 117 -33.64 15.41 23.28
CA PRO A 117 -34.31 16.05 22.15
C PRO A 117 -33.29 16.80 21.30
N ASP A 118 -33.41 16.69 19.98
CA ASP A 118 -32.57 17.42 19.04
C ASP A 118 -32.84 18.93 19.22
N PRO A 119 -31.84 19.72 19.62
CA PRO A 119 -32.02 21.14 19.88
C PRO A 119 -32.40 21.95 18.62
N ASP A 120 -32.23 21.37 17.43
CA ASP A 120 -32.53 21.99 16.14
C ASP A 120 -33.71 21.31 15.42
N ALA A 121 -34.25 20.21 15.97
CA ALA A 121 -35.41 19.50 15.42
C ALA A 121 -36.39 19.02 16.53
N GLU A 122 -37.59 19.60 16.59
CA GLU A 122 -38.57 19.37 17.66
C GLU A 122 -38.98 17.91 17.88
N THR A 123 -38.87 17.04 16.88
CA THR A 123 -39.39 15.66 16.92
C THR A 123 -38.31 14.58 16.92
N LYS A 124 -37.04 14.95 16.77
CA LYS A 124 -35.93 14.00 16.68
C LYS A 124 -35.20 13.89 18.02
N LYS A 125 -34.72 12.70 18.38
CA LYS A 125 -33.84 12.48 19.53
C LYS A 125 -32.48 12.03 19.04
N ILE A 126 -31.43 12.49 19.69
CA ILE A 126 -30.05 12.20 19.32
C ILE A 126 -29.26 11.77 20.57
N CYS A 127 -28.33 10.83 20.41
CA CYS A 127 -27.40 10.47 21.47
C CYS A 127 -26.40 11.61 21.67
N MET A 128 -26.17 12.03 22.92
CA MET A 128 -25.16 13.00 23.27
C MET A 128 -24.24 12.46 24.36
N ARG A 129 -22.95 12.80 24.31
CA ARG A 129 -21.96 12.37 25.31
C ARG A 129 -22.23 13.08 26.63
N THR A 130 -22.39 12.30 27.70
CA THR A 130 -22.54 12.83 29.07
C THR A 130 -21.23 13.42 29.59
N LYS A 131 -20.10 13.09 28.93
CA LYS A 131 -18.78 13.69 29.15
C LYS A 131 -18.10 14.00 27.81
N LYS A 132 -18.02 15.28 27.45
CA LYS A 132 -17.32 15.80 26.27
C LYS A 132 -15.84 16.05 26.55
N LEU A 133 -15.06 16.15 25.47
CA LEU A 133 -13.63 16.49 25.52
C LEU A 133 -13.41 17.94 25.98
N GLY A 134 -12.21 18.22 26.52
CA GLY A 134 -11.88 19.51 27.12
C GLY A 134 -12.08 19.56 28.63
N SER A 135 -11.63 20.64 29.25
CA SER A 135 -11.80 20.93 30.67
C SER A 135 -12.78 22.07 30.88
N CYS A 136 -13.39 22.13 32.06
CA CYS A 136 -14.14 23.32 32.47
C CYS A 136 -13.17 24.48 32.72
N PRO A 137 -13.50 25.70 32.25
CA PRO A 137 -12.67 26.87 32.48
C PRO A 137 -12.58 27.17 33.99
N PRO A 138 -11.47 27.76 34.46
CA PRO A 138 -11.31 28.11 35.86
C PRO A 138 -12.34 29.17 36.28
N ILE A 139 -12.93 28.99 37.46
CA ILE A 139 -13.91 29.92 38.02
C ILE A 139 -13.22 31.26 38.31
N ARG A 140 -13.49 32.28 37.49
CA ARG A 140 -13.05 33.66 37.77
C ARG A 140 -14.05 34.29 38.72
N ARG A 141 -13.60 34.68 39.92
CA ARG A 141 -14.42 35.47 40.86
C ARG A 141 -14.79 36.80 40.20
N LYS A 142 -16.03 36.92 39.74
CA LYS A 142 -16.57 38.19 39.24
C LYS A 142 -16.70 39.19 40.39
N THR A 143 -16.50 40.48 40.09
CA THR A 143 -16.65 41.54 41.09
C THR A 143 -18.11 41.69 41.49
N ALA A 144 -18.40 42.21 42.69
CA ALA A 144 -19.75 42.33 43.28
C ALA A 144 -20.78 43.15 42.46
N LYS A 145 -20.39 43.68 41.28
CA LYS A 145 -21.24 44.41 40.35
C LYS A 145 -21.76 43.58 39.16
N GLU A 146 -21.21 42.39 38.92
CA GLU A 146 -21.69 41.49 37.88
C GLU A 146 -22.67 40.50 38.48
N GLU A 147 -23.94 40.62 38.09
CA GLU A 147 -25.00 39.70 38.49
C GLU A 147 -24.66 38.30 37.96
N MET A 148 -24.58 37.32 38.86
CA MET A 148 -24.22 35.95 38.52
C MET A 148 -25.51 35.15 38.33
N ASP A 149 -25.68 34.59 37.14
CA ASP A 149 -26.80 33.69 36.84
C ASP A 149 -26.56 32.33 37.52
N CYS A 150 -27.40 32.04 38.49
CA CYS A 150 -27.33 30.83 39.32
C CYS A 150 -28.46 29.85 38.99
N GLU A 151 -29.05 29.95 37.80
CA GLU A 151 -29.93 28.93 37.29
C GLU A 151 -29.13 27.68 36.86
N THR A 152 -29.54 26.52 37.34
CA THR A 152 -28.96 25.24 36.92
C THR A 152 -29.58 24.82 35.59
N ILE A 153 -28.80 24.93 34.51
CA ILE A 153 -29.26 24.74 33.13
C ILE A 153 -28.87 23.35 32.60
N CYS A 154 -27.88 22.69 33.19
CA CYS A 154 -27.40 21.38 32.77
C CYS A 154 -27.14 20.44 33.96
N LYS A 155 -27.22 19.13 33.72
CA LYS A 155 -26.84 18.08 34.66
C LYS A 155 -25.52 17.43 34.29
N ASP A 156 -25.30 17.25 32.99
CA ASP A 156 -24.08 16.68 32.41
C ASP A 156 -23.81 17.32 31.04
N ASP A 157 -22.71 16.96 30.38
CA ASP A 157 -22.31 17.60 29.12
C ASP A 157 -23.32 17.34 27.98
N ALA A 158 -24.19 16.32 28.10
CA ALA A 158 -25.17 15.98 27.08
C ALA A 158 -26.26 17.04 26.96
N ASP A 159 -26.55 17.80 28.02
CA ASP A 159 -27.54 18.89 27.99
C ASP A 159 -27.03 20.14 27.26
N CYS A 160 -25.72 20.23 27.02
CA CYS A 160 -25.09 21.40 26.43
C CYS A 160 -24.99 21.28 24.89
N LYS A 161 -25.21 22.39 24.17
CA LYS A 161 -25.07 22.42 22.70
C LYS A 161 -23.61 22.36 22.25
N GLY A 162 -23.35 21.68 21.12
CA GLY A 162 -22.02 21.60 20.51
C GLY A 162 -20.96 21.01 21.45
N ASN A 163 -19.77 21.62 21.51
CA ASN A 163 -18.65 21.18 22.35
C ASN A 163 -18.68 21.73 23.78
N ARG A 164 -19.71 22.50 24.16
CA ARG A 164 -19.84 23.08 25.50
C ARG A 164 -19.99 22.00 26.56
N LYS A 165 -19.35 22.21 27.71
CA LYS A 165 -19.38 21.32 28.87
C LYS A 165 -20.29 21.89 29.95
N CYS A 166 -20.92 21.01 30.71
CA CYS A 166 -21.66 21.37 31.91
C CYS A 166 -20.67 21.61 33.03
N CYS A 167 -20.52 22.88 33.40
CA CYS A 167 -19.48 23.35 34.29
C CYS A 167 -20.08 24.16 35.43
N ASP A 168 -19.47 24.06 36.59
CA ASP A 168 -19.78 24.92 37.72
C ASP A 168 -19.20 26.32 37.46
N ASN A 169 -20.07 27.33 37.45
CA ASN A 169 -19.67 28.73 37.30
C ASN A 169 -19.37 29.44 38.64
N GLY A 170 -19.46 28.72 39.77
CA GLY A 170 -19.31 29.24 41.12
C GLY A 170 -20.62 29.33 41.92
N CYS A 171 -21.77 29.10 41.29
CA CYS A 171 -23.05 28.96 42.01
C CYS A 171 -24.02 27.93 41.41
N ALA A 172 -23.95 27.64 40.11
CA ALA A 172 -24.80 26.66 39.46
C ALA A 172 -24.07 25.95 38.31
N LEU A 173 -24.65 24.84 37.86
CA LEU A 173 -24.18 24.13 36.66
C LEU A 173 -24.76 24.78 35.41
N THR A 174 -23.87 25.27 34.56
CA THR A 174 -24.23 25.93 33.30
C THR A 174 -23.33 25.45 32.16
N CYS A 175 -23.78 25.63 30.94
CA CYS A 175 -23.03 25.21 29.76
C CYS A 175 -21.94 26.23 29.43
N LEU A 176 -20.67 25.90 29.66
CA LEU A 176 -19.52 26.75 29.34
C LEU A 176 -18.73 26.19 28.15
N GLU A 177 -18.01 27.07 27.45
CA GLU A 177 -17.03 26.63 26.46
C GLU A 177 -15.89 25.87 27.15
N SER A 178 -15.46 24.77 26.55
CA SER A 178 -14.38 23.96 27.09
C SER A 178 -13.02 24.55 26.74
N GLU A 179 -12.09 24.49 27.67
CA GLU A 179 -10.68 24.72 27.37
C GLU A 179 -10.10 23.46 26.72
N GLU A 180 -9.33 23.63 25.65
CA GLU A 180 -8.59 22.52 25.03
C GLU A 180 -7.68 21.89 26.09
N LEU A 181 -7.75 20.56 26.21
CA LEU A 181 -6.84 19.87 27.10
C LEU A 181 -5.40 20.13 26.63
N PRO A 182 -4.45 20.39 27.55
CA PRO A 182 -3.06 20.42 27.17
C PRO A 182 -2.73 19.08 26.48
N PRO A 183 -1.86 19.09 25.45
CA PRO A 183 -1.45 17.85 24.81
C PRO A 183 -0.96 16.87 25.89
N PRO A 184 -1.36 15.59 25.83
CA PRO A 184 -0.96 14.62 26.84
C PRO A 184 0.56 14.63 26.96
N PRO A 185 1.11 14.50 28.18
CA PRO A 185 2.56 14.46 28.36
C PRO A 185 3.12 13.32 27.51
N ILE A 186 4.08 13.65 26.64
CA ILE A 186 4.73 12.67 25.78
C ILE A 186 5.47 11.70 26.68
N LYS A 187 5.01 10.44 26.72
CA LYS A 187 5.62 9.40 27.53
C LYS A 187 6.96 8.98 26.90
N PRO A 188 8.08 8.98 27.64
CA PRO A 188 9.34 8.48 27.12
C PRO A 188 9.26 6.98 26.83
N GLU A 189 9.81 6.57 25.68
CA GLU A 189 9.80 5.18 25.21
C GLU A 189 11.18 4.79 24.66
N PRO A 190 11.69 3.61 25.02
CA PRO A 190 12.99 3.14 24.52
C PRO A 190 12.96 2.89 23.01
N ALA A 191 14.13 3.00 22.38
CA ALA A 191 14.29 2.71 20.96
C ALA A 191 13.86 1.27 20.66
N GLN A 192 13.09 1.11 19.59
CA GLN A 192 12.63 -0.18 19.07
C GLN A 192 12.72 -0.17 17.56
N ILE A 193 12.96 -1.34 16.95
CA ILE A 193 12.97 -1.48 15.49
C ILE A 193 11.81 -2.38 15.10
N LEU A 194 10.91 -1.87 14.26
CA LEU A 194 9.76 -2.63 13.78
C LEU A 194 10.21 -3.75 12.83
N PRO A 195 9.58 -4.94 12.90
CA PRO A 195 9.88 -6.04 11.98
C PRO A 195 9.73 -5.63 10.51
N SER A 196 10.64 -6.09 9.65
CA SER A 196 10.58 -5.87 8.21
C SER A 196 11.17 -7.06 7.44
N VAL A 197 11.39 -6.90 6.13
CA VAL A 197 12.13 -7.91 5.35
C VAL A 197 13.58 -7.99 5.83
N ARG A 198 14.14 -9.20 5.83
CA ARG A 198 15.53 -9.47 6.22
C ARG A 198 16.43 -9.82 5.04
N GLU A 199 15.83 -10.07 3.89
CA GLU A 199 16.53 -10.37 2.65
C GLU A 199 16.07 -9.39 1.59
N VAL A 200 17.02 -8.66 1.00
CA VAL A 200 16.78 -7.72 -0.08
C VAL A 200 17.58 -8.19 -1.28
N LYS A 201 16.93 -8.21 -2.44
CA LYS A 201 17.56 -8.51 -3.71
C LYS A 201 17.75 -7.21 -4.48
N GLY A 202 18.96 -6.97 -4.97
CA GLY A 202 19.36 -5.77 -5.68
C GLY A 202 19.94 -6.06 -7.05
N ARG A 203 19.94 -5.07 -7.93
CA ARG A 203 20.55 -5.17 -9.27
C ARG A 203 21.66 -4.13 -9.41
N ILE A 204 22.73 -4.50 -10.11
CA ILE A 204 23.89 -3.62 -10.32
C ILE A 204 23.47 -2.33 -11.00
N GLY A 205 24.04 -1.21 -10.56
CA GLY A 205 23.74 0.14 -11.07
C GLY A 205 22.40 0.71 -10.60
N MET A 206 21.51 -0.12 -10.04
CA MET A 206 20.23 0.33 -9.49
C MET A 206 20.35 0.66 -8.00
N PRO A 207 19.49 1.54 -7.48
CA PRO A 207 19.41 1.78 -6.05
C PRO A 207 18.80 0.59 -5.32
N ALA A 208 19.20 0.39 -4.07
CA ALA A 208 18.57 -0.57 -3.16
C ALA A 208 18.26 0.06 -1.81
N GLU A 209 17.16 -0.39 -1.21
CA GLU A 209 16.67 0.09 0.08
C GLU A 209 16.71 -1.04 1.11
N LEU A 210 17.40 -0.81 2.22
CA LEU A 210 17.51 -1.73 3.35
C LEU A 210 16.67 -1.17 4.50
N PRO A 211 15.51 -1.78 4.81
CA PRO A 211 14.56 -1.19 5.75
C PRO A 211 15.09 -1.25 7.18
N CYS A 212 14.89 -0.16 7.92
CA CYS A 212 15.10 -0.14 9.38
C CYS A 212 14.17 0.85 10.06
N LYS A 213 12.92 0.47 10.27
CA LYS A 213 11.91 1.35 10.88
C LYS A 213 12.10 1.46 12.39
N ALA A 214 13.02 2.32 12.81
CA ALA A 214 13.26 2.59 14.23
C ALA A 214 12.29 3.64 14.77
N ILE A 215 11.71 3.35 15.94
CA ILE A 215 10.79 4.22 16.69
C ILE A 215 11.29 4.38 18.12
N GLY A 216 10.84 5.41 18.82
CA GLY A 216 11.22 5.68 20.19
C GLY A 216 11.06 7.16 20.53
N THR A 217 11.01 7.46 21.82
CA THR A 217 10.79 8.81 22.31
C THR A 217 11.77 9.11 23.45
N PRO A 218 12.83 9.90 23.23
CA PRO A 218 13.13 10.69 22.04
C PRO A 218 13.47 9.87 20.78
N ARG A 219 13.37 10.53 19.61
CA ARG A 219 13.63 9.92 18.30
C ARG A 219 15.01 9.24 18.29
N PRO A 220 15.11 7.97 17.89
CA PRO A 220 16.38 7.26 17.94
C PRO A 220 17.45 7.85 17.03
N THR A 221 18.71 7.68 17.41
CA THR A 221 19.84 7.81 16.49
C THR A 221 20.14 6.43 15.90
N VAL A 222 20.30 6.36 14.59
CA VAL A 222 20.58 5.12 13.86
C VAL A 222 21.94 5.18 13.19
N SER A 223 22.70 4.10 13.35
CA SER A 223 23.95 3.85 12.63
C SER A 223 23.84 2.56 11.81
N TRP A 224 24.37 2.60 10.60
CA TRP A 224 24.38 1.46 9.69
C TRP A 224 25.78 0.87 9.58
N TYR A 225 25.86 -0.45 9.53
CA TYR A 225 27.09 -1.21 9.35
C TYR A 225 26.94 -2.12 8.14
N HIS A 226 28.02 -2.27 7.38
CA HIS A 226 28.16 -3.32 6.38
C HIS A 226 29.22 -4.30 6.88
N ASN A 227 28.80 -5.55 7.06
CA ASN A 227 29.50 -6.60 7.76
C ASN A 227 29.88 -6.15 9.18
N THR A 228 31.11 -5.67 9.37
CA THR A 228 31.63 -5.20 10.68
C THR A 228 31.95 -3.71 10.69
N SER A 229 31.94 -3.04 9.54
CA SER A 229 32.40 -1.66 9.39
C SER A 229 31.22 -0.68 9.39
N MET A 230 31.33 0.40 10.15
CA MET A 230 30.33 1.47 10.16
C MET A 230 30.34 2.21 8.82
N LEU A 231 29.16 2.38 8.22
CA LEU A 231 29.03 3.09 6.96
C LEU A 231 29.18 4.61 7.17
N PRO A 232 29.96 5.29 6.33
CA PRO A 232 30.05 6.74 6.36
C PRO A 232 28.80 7.33 5.68
N LEU A 233 27.72 7.51 6.44
CA LEU A 233 26.44 8.06 5.93
C LEU A 233 26.55 9.50 5.39
N SER A 234 27.68 10.18 5.62
CA SER A 234 28.02 11.47 4.99
C SER A 234 28.47 11.35 3.53
N SER A 235 28.79 10.14 3.05
CA SER A 235 29.16 9.88 1.67
C SER A 235 27.96 10.02 0.73
N ARG A 236 28.17 10.60 -0.46
CA ARG A 236 27.13 10.77 -1.50
C ARG A 236 26.56 9.44 -2.05
N ARG A 237 27.16 8.30 -1.70
CA ARG A 237 26.68 6.96 -2.10
C ARG A 237 25.44 6.53 -1.31
N TYR A 238 25.36 6.94 -0.05
CA TYR A 238 24.34 6.50 0.89
C TYR A 238 23.35 7.62 1.15
N ASP A 239 22.09 7.25 1.33
CA ASP A 239 21.03 8.13 1.82
C ASP A 239 20.29 7.44 2.97
N MET A 240 19.65 8.22 3.83
CA MET A 240 18.85 7.67 4.93
C MET A 240 17.49 8.34 4.97
N LYS A 241 16.44 7.54 4.80
CA LYS A 241 15.06 8.03 4.86
C LYS A 241 14.70 8.47 6.28
N TYR A 242 13.55 9.15 6.41
CA TYR A 242 13.03 9.60 7.70
C TYR A 242 12.79 8.45 8.69
N ASP A 243 12.39 7.29 8.17
CA ASP A 243 12.19 6.06 8.93
C ASP A 243 13.48 5.26 9.14
N PHE A 244 14.65 5.83 8.84
CA PHE A 244 16.00 5.23 8.94
C PHE A 244 16.32 4.09 7.99
N THR A 245 15.47 3.85 6.98
CA THR A 245 15.79 2.97 5.85
C THR A 245 17.02 3.49 5.11
N LEU A 246 18.04 2.64 4.96
CA LEU A 246 19.26 2.96 4.21
C LEU A 246 18.99 2.81 2.72
N VAL A 247 19.40 3.81 1.94
CA VAL A 247 19.36 3.78 0.48
C VAL A 247 20.79 3.76 -0.04
N ILE A 248 21.15 2.71 -0.78
CA ILE A 248 22.40 2.64 -1.53
C ILE A 248 22.07 3.07 -2.96
N ARG A 249 22.61 4.20 -3.43
CA ARG A 249 22.14 4.83 -4.68
C ARG A 249 22.45 4.05 -5.95
N SER A 250 23.55 3.31 -5.97
CA SER A 250 23.97 2.52 -7.13
C SER A 250 24.76 1.32 -6.63
N LEU A 251 24.20 0.13 -6.80
CA LEU A 251 24.80 -1.11 -6.34
C LEU A 251 25.99 -1.58 -7.20
N VAL A 252 27.00 -2.12 -6.53
CA VAL A 252 28.11 -2.90 -7.11
C VAL A 252 28.21 -4.27 -6.43
N TYR A 253 28.89 -5.25 -7.05
CA TYR A 253 29.02 -6.60 -6.50
C TYR A 253 29.51 -6.64 -5.03
N GLN A 254 30.43 -5.75 -4.68
CA GLN A 254 31.00 -5.64 -3.34
C GLN A 254 30.00 -5.15 -2.28
N ASP A 255 28.87 -4.57 -2.67
CA ASP A 255 27.84 -4.12 -1.73
C ASP A 255 27.03 -5.31 -1.16
N SER A 256 27.15 -6.51 -1.73
CA SER A 256 26.48 -7.70 -1.21
C SER A 256 26.96 -8.05 0.20
N GLY A 257 26.10 -8.75 0.96
CA GLY A 257 26.43 -9.21 2.30
C GLY A 257 25.48 -8.68 3.37
N LYS A 258 25.94 -8.73 4.62
CA LYS A 258 25.10 -8.45 5.80
C LYS A 258 25.20 -6.98 6.18
N TYR A 259 24.07 -6.34 6.36
CA TYR A 259 23.95 -5.00 6.92
C TYR A 259 23.30 -5.05 8.29
N SER A 260 23.76 -4.21 9.21
CA SER A 260 23.21 -4.09 10.56
C SER A 260 22.81 -2.65 10.83
N CYS A 261 21.52 -2.43 11.04
CA CYS A 261 20.98 -1.20 11.58
C CYS A 261 21.07 -1.25 13.11
N ARG A 262 21.62 -0.21 13.73
CA ARG A 262 21.76 -0.11 15.19
C ARG A 262 21.09 1.18 15.65
N ALA A 263 20.00 1.05 16.41
CA ALA A 263 19.20 2.15 16.93
C ALA A 263 19.42 2.34 18.43
N TYR A 264 19.56 3.59 18.86
CA TYR A 264 19.79 3.97 20.25
C TYR A 264 19.00 5.24 20.60
N ASN A 265 18.46 5.31 21.81
CA ASN A 265 18.00 6.55 22.42
C ASN A 265 18.32 6.56 23.92
N GLU A 266 18.30 7.75 24.53
CA GLU A 266 18.73 7.98 25.92
C GLU A 266 17.85 7.33 27.00
N ILE A 267 16.74 6.70 26.62
CA ILE A 267 15.81 6.04 27.56
C ILE A 267 16.34 4.68 28.02
N SER A 268 17.26 4.08 27.25
CA SER A 268 17.86 2.79 27.57
C SER A 268 19.30 2.75 27.10
N ASP A 269 20.20 2.17 27.90
CA ASP A 269 21.58 1.90 27.49
C ASP A 269 21.69 0.78 26.44
N ALA A 270 20.60 0.05 26.19
CA ALA A 270 20.57 -1.02 25.20
C ALA A 270 20.50 -0.48 23.77
N VAL A 271 21.44 -0.91 22.93
CA VAL A 271 21.40 -0.68 21.48
C VAL A 271 20.60 -1.79 20.81
N VAL A 272 19.54 -1.43 20.10
CA VAL A 272 18.72 -2.39 19.36
C VAL A 272 19.31 -2.61 17.97
N VAL A 273 19.49 -3.88 17.58
CA VAL A 273 20.14 -4.25 16.32
C VAL A 273 19.19 -5.01 15.42
N TYR A 274 19.12 -4.60 14.15
CA TYR A 274 18.35 -5.27 13.10
C TYR A 274 19.24 -5.60 11.90
N ASN A 275 19.22 -6.85 11.45
CA ASN A 275 20.09 -7.35 10.39
C ASN A 275 19.32 -7.58 9.09
N VAL A 276 19.88 -7.11 7.98
CA VAL A 276 19.36 -7.29 6.62
C VAL A 276 20.48 -7.81 5.72
N THR A 277 20.21 -8.86 4.94
CA THR A 277 21.16 -9.39 3.95
C THR A 277 20.79 -8.88 2.55
N LEU A 278 21.75 -8.27 1.88
CA LEU A 278 21.62 -7.84 0.48
C LEU A 278 22.28 -8.87 -0.43
N THR A 279 21.49 -9.42 -1.36
CA THR A 279 21.99 -10.27 -2.44
C THR A 279 21.84 -9.55 -3.78
N ILE A 280 22.81 -9.73 -4.68
CA ILE A 280 22.81 -9.08 -5.99
C ILE A 280 22.35 -10.10 -7.03
N GLU A 281 21.24 -9.80 -7.70
CA GLU A 281 20.72 -10.60 -8.79
C GLU A 281 21.55 -10.36 -10.04
N VAL A 282 22.06 -11.46 -10.61
CA VAL A 282 22.67 -11.47 -11.93
C VAL A 282 21.57 -11.85 -12.92
N GLN A 283 21.21 -10.96 -13.84
CA GLN A 283 20.37 -11.36 -14.97
C GLN A 283 21.20 -12.23 -15.91
N PRO A 284 20.67 -13.38 -16.39
CA PRO A 284 21.34 -14.15 -17.42
C PRO A 284 21.40 -13.32 -18.72
N SER A 285 22.60 -13.03 -19.20
CA SER A 285 22.80 -12.62 -20.60
C SER A 285 22.67 -13.87 -21.47
N TYR A 286 21.79 -13.83 -22.47
CA TYR A 286 21.74 -14.86 -23.50
C TYR A 286 22.56 -14.37 -24.69
N GLY A 287 23.73 -14.98 -24.91
CA GLY A 287 24.48 -14.84 -26.15
C GLY A 287 23.92 -15.80 -27.20
N ALA A 288 23.52 -15.29 -28.38
CA ALA A 288 23.28 -16.15 -29.53
C ALA A 288 24.49 -16.10 -30.46
N THR A 289 25.05 -17.27 -30.77
CA THR A 289 26.04 -17.47 -31.82
C THR A 289 25.35 -18.07 -33.04
N TYR A 290 25.44 -17.42 -34.20
CA TYR A 290 24.95 -18.01 -35.46
C TYR A 290 26.10 -18.52 -36.33
N TYR A 291 25.79 -19.53 -37.16
CA TYR A 291 26.65 -20.04 -38.21
C TYR A 291 26.02 -19.65 -39.56
N THR A 292 26.78 -19.01 -40.45
CA THR A 292 26.39 -18.89 -41.86
C THR A 292 26.52 -20.26 -42.54
N GLU A 293 25.76 -20.54 -43.61
CA GLU A 293 25.76 -21.85 -44.31
C GLU A 293 27.15 -22.31 -44.81
N GLU A 294 28.14 -21.43 -44.85
CA GLU A 294 29.53 -21.74 -45.21
C GLU A 294 30.47 -21.98 -44.00
N GLY A 295 29.95 -22.02 -42.78
CA GLY A 295 30.67 -22.45 -41.56
C GLY A 295 31.88 -21.59 -41.13
N ARG A 296 32.12 -20.43 -41.75
CA ARG A 296 33.39 -19.70 -41.61
C ARG A 296 33.38 -18.42 -40.76
N PHE A 297 32.23 -17.86 -40.39
CA PHE A 297 32.18 -16.66 -39.54
C PHE A 297 31.42 -16.91 -38.24
N LYS A 298 32.04 -16.53 -37.11
CA LYS A 298 31.44 -16.48 -35.78
C LYS A 298 31.18 -15.03 -35.42
N GLU A 299 29.93 -14.67 -35.19
CA GLU A 299 29.56 -13.38 -34.62
C GLU A 299 28.71 -13.63 -33.37
N SER A 300 29.16 -13.14 -32.22
CA SER A 300 28.45 -13.24 -30.94
C SER A 300 27.65 -11.95 -30.73
N LYS A 301 26.32 -12.05 -30.73
CA LYS A 301 25.44 -10.91 -30.48
C LYS A 301 24.75 -11.08 -29.12
N LEU A 302 24.85 -10.05 -28.28
CA LEU A 302 24.15 -9.99 -26.99
C LEU A 302 22.65 -9.81 -27.27
N LEU A 303 21.82 -10.77 -26.87
CA LEU A 303 20.37 -10.62 -26.96
C LEU A 303 19.87 -9.92 -25.69
N THR A 304 19.20 -8.78 -25.86
CA THR A 304 18.32 -8.23 -24.82
C THR A 304 17.11 -9.15 -24.65
N PRO A 305 16.63 -9.43 -23.43
CA PRO A 305 15.43 -10.25 -23.23
C PRO A 305 14.23 -9.55 -23.89
N LEU A 306 13.78 -10.08 -25.01
CA LEU A 306 12.50 -9.69 -25.60
C LEU A 306 11.40 -10.28 -24.72
N LEU A 307 10.51 -9.42 -24.22
CA LEU A 307 9.21 -9.81 -23.67
C LEU A 307 8.52 -10.78 -24.65
N PRO A 308 7.76 -11.78 -24.16
CA PRO A 308 7.15 -12.78 -25.02
C PRO A 308 6.05 -12.12 -25.85
N SER A 309 6.43 -11.63 -27.02
CA SER A 309 5.52 -11.29 -28.10
C SER A 309 5.63 -12.42 -29.10
N THR A 310 4.52 -13.12 -29.27
CA THR A 310 4.32 -14.21 -30.22
C THR A 310 4.86 -13.84 -31.60
N THR A 311 6.03 -14.35 -31.96
CA THR A 311 6.42 -14.45 -33.37
C THR A 311 7.38 -15.62 -33.51
N SER A 312 6.95 -16.62 -34.28
CA SER A 312 7.72 -17.82 -34.60
C SER A 312 9.04 -17.44 -35.27
N LEU A 313 10.17 -17.67 -34.60
CA LEU A 313 11.48 -17.67 -35.25
C LEU A 313 11.67 -18.99 -36.02
N PRO A 314 12.25 -18.97 -37.24
CA PRO A 314 12.51 -20.18 -38.02
C PRO A 314 13.69 -20.98 -37.44
N PRO A 315 13.72 -22.32 -37.55
CA PRO A 315 14.87 -23.12 -37.15
C PRO A 315 16.08 -22.89 -38.09
N PRO A 316 17.35 -23.04 -37.62
CA PRO A 316 17.77 -23.70 -36.39
C PRO A 316 18.41 -22.71 -35.39
N PHE A 317 17.62 -22.22 -34.43
CA PHE A 317 18.17 -21.56 -33.24
C PHE A 317 18.34 -22.59 -32.13
N GLN A 318 19.58 -22.88 -31.72
CA GLN A 318 19.84 -23.52 -30.43
C GLN A 318 20.19 -22.43 -29.43
N TYR A 319 19.33 -22.25 -28.43
CA TYR A 319 19.63 -21.40 -27.29
C TYR A 319 20.61 -22.15 -26.39
N LEU A 320 21.85 -21.70 -26.32
CA LEU A 320 22.81 -22.15 -25.32
C LEU A 320 22.75 -21.19 -24.13
N GLN A 321 22.49 -21.73 -22.94
CA GLN A 321 22.62 -20.99 -21.69
C GLN A 321 24.10 -20.63 -21.51
N GLU A 322 24.43 -19.34 -21.36
CA GLU A 322 25.81 -18.95 -21.05
C GLU A 322 26.24 -19.65 -19.74
N PRO A 323 27.44 -20.26 -19.71
CA PRO A 323 27.93 -20.90 -18.50
C PRO A 323 28.09 -19.88 -17.38
N LEU A 324 27.54 -20.20 -16.20
CA LEU A 324 27.54 -19.34 -15.02
C LEU A 324 28.96 -19.09 -14.46
N GLU A 325 29.88 -20.00 -14.79
CA GLU A 325 31.26 -20.03 -14.29
C GLU A 325 32.25 -19.83 -15.44
N THR A 326 33.40 -19.22 -15.12
CA THR A 326 34.48 -19.03 -16.08
C THR A 326 35.41 -20.24 -16.03
N GLU A 327 35.43 -21.05 -17.09
CA GLU A 327 36.41 -22.10 -17.30
C GLU A 327 37.54 -21.58 -18.19
N VAL A 328 38.78 -21.83 -17.77
CA VAL A 328 39.99 -21.51 -18.54
C VAL A 328 40.72 -22.80 -18.84
N SER A 329 40.99 -23.07 -20.11
CA SER A 329 41.84 -24.18 -20.54
C SER A 329 42.97 -23.70 -21.45
N LEU A 330 44.14 -24.29 -21.26
CA LEU A 330 45.31 -24.05 -22.10
C LEU A 330 45.49 -25.23 -23.04
N VAL A 331 45.61 -24.95 -24.33
CA VAL A 331 45.88 -25.96 -25.36
C VAL A 331 47.20 -25.60 -26.02
N THR A 332 48.12 -26.56 -26.11
CA THR A 332 49.40 -26.36 -26.80
C THR A 332 49.44 -27.14 -28.11
N ASN A 333 50.19 -26.65 -29.09
CA ASN A 333 50.68 -27.54 -30.13
C ASN A 333 51.72 -28.52 -29.54
N ASN A 334 52.13 -29.53 -30.33
CA ASN A 334 53.20 -30.46 -29.93
C ASN A 334 54.45 -30.20 -30.78
N PRO A 335 55.20 -29.11 -30.52
CA PRO A 335 56.28 -28.66 -31.39
C PRO A 335 57.52 -29.56 -31.24
N THR A 336 58.28 -29.68 -32.32
CA THR A 336 59.63 -30.24 -32.28
C THR A 336 60.64 -29.17 -31.86
N VAL A 337 61.79 -29.58 -31.33
CA VAL A 337 62.86 -28.66 -30.90
C VAL A 337 63.27 -27.74 -32.05
N GLY A 338 63.14 -26.43 -31.86
CA GLY A 338 63.44 -25.41 -32.87
C GLY A 338 62.21 -24.86 -33.62
N SER A 339 61.03 -25.46 -33.44
CA SER A 339 59.76 -24.93 -33.96
C SER A 339 59.01 -24.09 -32.91
N PRO A 340 58.18 -23.11 -33.33
CA PRO A 340 57.46 -22.26 -32.40
C PRO A 340 56.40 -23.05 -31.60
N LEU A 341 56.44 -22.92 -30.27
CA LEU A 341 55.40 -23.37 -29.36
C LEU A 341 54.25 -22.36 -29.41
N GLN A 342 53.04 -22.85 -29.64
CA GLN A 342 51.81 -22.07 -29.61
C GLN A 342 50.99 -22.51 -28.40
N ILE A 343 50.53 -21.54 -27.60
CA ILE A 343 49.66 -21.80 -26.46
C ILE A 343 48.35 -21.00 -26.64
N ASP A 344 47.25 -21.72 -26.84
CA ASP A 344 45.92 -21.15 -26.97
C ASP A 344 45.24 -21.10 -25.60
N CYS A 345 44.84 -19.91 -25.15
CA CYS A 345 44.02 -19.74 -23.94
C CYS A 345 42.54 -19.70 -24.32
N ILE A 346 41.84 -20.80 -24.06
CA ILE A 346 40.41 -20.94 -24.30
C ILE A 346 39.68 -20.57 -23.02
N VAL A 347 39.02 -19.41 -23.04
CA VAL A 347 38.15 -18.95 -21.94
C VAL A 347 36.70 -19.20 -22.34
N LYS A 348 35.99 -20.01 -21.55
CA LYS A 348 34.54 -20.22 -21.66
C LYS A 348 33.89 -19.58 -20.43
N GLY A 349 32.97 -18.65 -20.62
CA GLY A 349 32.37 -17.92 -19.52
C GLY A 349 31.44 -16.82 -20.00
N PRO A 350 30.84 -16.03 -19.09
CA PRO A 350 29.95 -14.93 -19.44
C PRO A 350 30.70 -13.83 -20.22
N LEU A 351 29.99 -13.15 -21.14
CA LEU A 351 30.52 -12.07 -22.00
C LEU A 351 31.11 -10.87 -21.24
N SER A 352 30.96 -10.82 -19.91
CA SER A 352 31.53 -9.81 -19.03
C SER A 352 33.04 -9.99 -18.78
N VAL A 353 33.63 -11.14 -19.10
CA VAL A 353 35.08 -11.37 -19.03
C VAL A 353 35.76 -10.74 -20.25
N LYS A 354 36.21 -9.50 -20.12
CA LYS A 354 36.67 -8.69 -21.27
C LYS A 354 38.17 -8.75 -21.59
N THR A 355 39.02 -9.40 -20.79
CA THR A 355 40.48 -9.35 -21.01
C THR A 355 41.21 -10.58 -20.47
N VAL A 356 42.03 -11.22 -21.32
CA VAL A 356 42.98 -12.28 -20.93
C VAL A 356 44.38 -11.66 -20.78
N THR A 357 45.06 -11.96 -19.68
CA THR A 357 46.44 -11.53 -19.44
C THR A 357 47.33 -12.75 -19.20
N TRP A 358 48.47 -12.81 -19.89
CA TRP A 358 49.45 -13.89 -19.75
C TRP A 358 50.49 -13.56 -18.68
N SER A 359 50.79 -14.53 -17.82
CA SER A 359 51.87 -14.45 -16.84
C SER A 359 52.65 -15.75 -16.78
N HIS A 360 53.95 -15.66 -16.47
CA HIS A 360 54.80 -16.81 -16.19
C HIS A 360 55.45 -16.61 -14.83
N GLY A 361 55.02 -17.39 -13.83
CA GLY A 361 55.30 -17.09 -12.43
C GLY A 361 54.60 -15.79 -12.00
N ASN A 362 55.34 -14.86 -11.36
CA ASN A 362 54.80 -13.57 -10.93
C ASN A 362 54.96 -12.44 -11.98
N ASN A 363 55.52 -12.74 -13.15
CA ASN A 363 55.82 -11.74 -14.17
C ASN A 363 54.82 -11.83 -15.34
N PHE A 364 54.23 -10.70 -15.71
CA PHE A 364 53.42 -10.61 -16.92
C PHE A 364 54.28 -10.84 -18.16
N ILE A 365 53.74 -11.59 -19.12
CA ILE A 365 54.38 -11.82 -20.41
C ILE A 365 54.10 -10.60 -21.28
N VAL A 366 55.16 -9.98 -21.80
CA VAL A 366 55.12 -8.84 -22.72
C VAL A 366 55.66 -9.30 -24.07
N GLU A 367 55.09 -8.80 -25.16
CA GLU A 367 55.55 -9.11 -26.53
C GLU A 367 57.01 -8.71 -26.77
N ASN A 368 57.73 -9.53 -27.53
CA ASN A 368 59.09 -9.24 -28.02
C ASN A 368 59.41 -10.13 -29.23
N ASP A 369 60.65 -10.09 -29.71
CA ASP A 369 61.11 -10.84 -30.90
C ASP A 369 60.96 -12.37 -30.79
N ARG A 370 60.68 -12.91 -29.60
CA ARG A 370 60.49 -14.36 -29.34
C ARG A 370 59.10 -14.72 -28.82
N LYS A 371 58.23 -13.76 -28.51
CA LYS A 371 56.90 -13.98 -27.90
C LYS A 371 55.89 -13.02 -28.51
N ARG A 372 54.80 -13.55 -29.05
CA ARG A 372 53.77 -12.75 -29.71
C ARG A 372 52.40 -13.05 -29.11
N LEU A 373 51.66 -12.02 -28.75
CA LEU A 373 50.33 -12.13 -28.17
C LEU A 373 49.30 -11.77 -29.24
N LEU A 374 48.59 -12.78 -29.72
CA LEU A 374 47.58 -12.58 -30.75
C LEU A 374 46.23 -12.16 -30.15
N SER A 375 45.43 -11.43 -30.92
CA SER A 375 44.12 -10.90 -30.51
C SER A 375 43.07 -11.98 -30.19
N ASN A 376 43.35 -13.24 -30.52
CA ASN A 376 42.54 -14.42 -30.19
C ASN A 376 43.00 -15.12 -28.89
N ASN A 377 43.80 -14.45 -28.05
CA ASN A 377 44.35 -14.97 -26.80
C ASN A 377 45.35 -16.13 -26.97
N THR A 378 46.07 -16.17 -28.08
CA THR A 378 47.17 -17.12 -28.34
C THR A 378 48.52 -16.47 -28.01
N LEU A 379 49.40 -17.21 -27.33
CA LEU A 379 50.82 -16.85 -27.05
C LEU A 379 51.78 -17.64 -27.94
#